data_AF-A0A255TMU3-F1
#
_entry.id   AF-A0A255TMU3-F1
#
_cell.length_a   1.000
_cell.length_b   1.000
_cell.length_c   1.000
_cell.angle_alpha   90.00
_cell.angle_beta   90.00
_cell.angle_gamma   90.00
#
_symmetry.space_group_name_H-M   'P 1'
#
loop_
_entity.id
_entity.type
_entity.pdbx_description
1 polymer ?
#
loop_
_entity_poly.entity_id
_entity_poly.type
_entity_poly.pdbx_seq_one_letter_code
_entity_poly.pdbx_strand_id
1 'polypeptide(L)'
;MSTPRFIKKATPVPSISMDVMARLETIFNDKQWNIDRTSQISLYDRYCNTLMKFTEEEQQLLLELTERFLKIDLSEYVGYFEKLLNDIQNDNPGSTLILAPCIPEEEAGKTKSSSVALYTMKSTHYNHAVKCGIEPSDIKNILPVINQNTTIVLVDDFIGTGDTALNSIKYAQSILPQGFPIRNIKVMAIVTMETGKIAIENIGVRVYSEVSS
;
A
#
# COMPACT_ATOMS: atom_id res chain seq x y z
N MET A 1 4.43 39.48 56.53
CA MET A 1 4.35 39.58 55.05
C MET A 1 4.11 38.19 54.51
N SER A 2 2.89 37.91 54.06
CA SER A 2 2.51 36.59 53.53
C SER A 2 2.71 36.60 52.02
N THR A 3 3.55 35.70 51.51
CA THR A 3 3.75 35.47 50.08
C THR A 3 2.51 34.81 49.47
N PRO A 4 1.98 35.31 48.34
CA PRO A 4 0.86 34.64 47.68
C PRO A 4 1.33 33.33 47.04
N ARG A 5 0.69 32.21 47.44
CA ARG A 5 0.80 30.93 46.74
C ARG A 5 0.15 31.08 45.36
N PHE A 6 0.95 31.07 44.31
CA PHE A 6 0.46 30.85 42.96
C PHE A 6 -0.12 29.44 42.87
N ILE A 7 -1.45 29.33 42.85
CA ILE A 7 -2.14 28.12 42.44
C ILE A 7 -1.88 27.99 40.93
N LYS A 8 -0.98 27.10 40.53
CA LYS A 8 -0.94 26.64 39.14
C LYS A 8 -2.32 26.08 38.82
N LYS A 9 -3.08 26.75 37.93
CA LYS A 9 -4.25 26.12 37.32
C LYS A 9 -3.77 24.80 36.73
N ALA A 10 -4.39 23.68 37.14
CA ALA A 10 -4.18 22.42 36.46
C ALA A 10 -4.46 22.64 34.97
N THR A 11 -3.49 22.34 34.12
CA THR A 11 -3.75 22.24 32.69
C THR A 11 -4.91 21.26 32.52
N PRO A 12 -5.99 21.63 31.81
CA PRO A 12 -7.09 20.71 31.58
C PRO A 12 -6.50 19.45 30.95
N VAL A 13 -6.84 18.29 31.54
CA VAL A 13 -6.52 17.00 30.95
C VAL A 13 -7.22 17.00 29.58
N PRO A 14 -6.48 16.81 28.47
CA PRO A 14 -7.10 16.78 27.17
C PRO A 14 -8.18 15.70 27.16
N SER A 15 -9.39 16.12 26.80
CA SER A 15 -10.61 15.31 26.79
C SER A 15 -11.30 15.54 25.45
N ILE A 16 -12.05 14.54 24.98
CA ILE A 16 -12.76 14.67 23.71
C ILE A 16 -14.12 15.32 23.99
N SER A 17 -14.43 16.40 23.27
CA SER A 17 -15.75 17.02 23.33
C SER A 17 -16.81 16.11 22.69
N MET A 18 -18.07 16.32 23.04
CA MET A 18 -19.18 15.58 22.41
C MET A 18 -19.23 15.81 20.89
N ASP A 19 -18.86 17.00 20.42
CA ASP A 19 -18.84 17.34 19.00
C ASP A 19 -17.73 16.57 18.24
N VAL A 20 -16.54 16.47 18.82
CA VAL A 20 -15.43 15.71 18.24
C VAL A 20 -15.77 14.21 18.21
N MET A 21 -16.42 13.68 19.25
CA MET A 21 -16.92 12.29 19.26
C MET A 21 -17.96 12.04 18.17
N ALA A 22 -18.95 12.94 18.03
CA ALA A 22 -19.99 12.82 17.01
C ALA A 22 -19.42 12.88 15.59
N ARG A 23 -18.43 13.75 15.35
CA ARG A 23 -17.72 13.82 14.08
C ARG A 23 -16.94 12.54 13.79
N LEU A 24 -16.22 12.00 14.78
CA LEU A 24 -15.50 10.73 14.63
C LEU A 24 -16.43 9.56 14.29
N GLU A 25 -17.59 9.46 14.96
CA GLU A 25 -18.60 8.44 14.63
C GLU A 25 -19.13 8.60 13.21
N THR A 26 -19.37 9.83 12.78
CA THR A 26 -19.78 10.13 11.39
C THR A 26 -18.73 9.63 10.40
N ILE A 27 -17.45 9.95 10.62
CA ILE A 27 -16.34 9.49 9.78
C ILE A 27 -16.28 7.96 9.71
N PHE A 28 -16.39 7.27 10.86
CA PHE A 28 -16.35 5.81 10.88
C PHE A 28 -17.52 5.18 10.11
N ASN A 29 -18.73 5.73 10.25
CA ASN A 29 -19.89 5.26 9.51
C ASN A 29 -19.75 5.50 8.01
N ASP A 30 -19.34 6.70 7.59
CA ASP A 30 -19.14 7.05 6.18
C ASP A 30 -18.06 6.19 5.52
N LYS A 31 -17.00 5.88 6.27
CA LYS A 31 -15.89 5.00 5.84
C LYS A 31 -16.21 3.51 6.00
N GLN A 32 -17.36 3.15 6.56
CA GLN A 32 -17.75 1.78 6.91
C GLN A 32 -16.71 1.08 7.81
N TRP A 33 -16.01 1.83 8.66
CA TRP A 33 -15.08 1.29 9.65
C TRP A 33 -15.82 0.79 10.88
N ASN A 34 -15.44 -0.39 11.36
CA ASN A 34 -16.11 -1.01 12.49
C ASN A 34 -15.97 -0.19 13.79
N ILE A 35 -17.09 0.10 14.45
CA ILE A 35 -17.17 0.71 15.78
C ILE A 35 -17.43 -0.42 16.79
N ASP A 36 -16.35 -1.00 17.31
CA ASP A 36 -16.40 -1.98 18.38
C ASP A 36 -15.94 -1.33 19.69
N ARG A 37 -16.78 -1.31 20.73
CA ARG A 37 -16.41 -0.75 22.06
C ARG A 37 -16.08 -1.82 23.10
N THR A 38 -16.04 -3.07 22.67
CA THR A 38 -15.88 -4.24 23.55
C THR A 38 -14.52 -4.90 23.36
N SER A 39 -13.94 -4.78 22.17
CA SER A 39 -12.65 -5.36 21.82
C SER A 39 -11.47 -4.47 22.23
N GLN A 40 -10.47 -5.08 22.87
CA GLN A 40 -9.21 -4.40 23.20
C GLN A 40 -8.40 -3.98 21.96
N ILE A 41 -8.69 -4.54 20.79
CA ILE A 41 -8.05 -4.18 19.52
C ILE A 41 -8.93 -3.25 18.66
N SER A 42 -9.97 -2.66 19.24
CA SER A 42 -10.86 -1.72 18.57
C SER A 42 -10.09 -0.56 17.93
N LEU A 43 -10.31 -0.37 16.63
CA LEU A 43 -9.77 0.79 15.91
C LEU A 43 -10.38 2.09 16.45
N TYR A 44 -11.67 2.08 16.75
CA TYR A 44 -12.40 3.24 17.25
C TYR A 44 -11.86 3.70 18.61
N ASP A 45 -11.72 2.78 19.57
CA ASP A 45 -11.20 3.13 20.90
C ASP A 45 -9.75 3.60 20.83
N ARG A 46 -8.92 3.00 19.96
CA ARG A 46 -7.56 3.50 19.70
C ARG A 46 -7.56 4.92 19.12
N TYR A 47 -8.51 5.24 18.24
CA TYR A 47 -8.68 6.60 17.71
C TYR A 47 -9.05 7.59 18.81
N CYS A 48 -10.05 7.28 19.64
CA CYS A 48 -10.42 8.09 20.81
C CYS A 48 -9.22 8.29 21.74
N ASN A 49 -8.53 7.20 22.11
CA ASN A 49 -7.33 7.27 22.95
C ASN A 49 -6.19 8.10 22.34
N THR A 50 -6.14 8.20 21.01
CA THR A 50 -5.17 9.03 20.31
C THR A 50 -5.59 10.50 20.35
N LEU A 51 -6.85 10.82 20.03
CA LEU A 51 -7.39 12.18 20.09
C LEU A 51 -7.25 12.81 21.49
N MET A 52 -7.46 12.04 22.56
CA MET A 52 -7.28 12.49 23.94
C MET A 52 -5.86 12.98 24.26
N LYS A 53 -4.86 12.74 23.41
CA LYS A 53 -3.49 13.21 23.63
C LYS A 53 -3.22 14.59 23.03
N PHE A 54 -4.16 15.11 22.25
CA PHE A 54 -4.01 16.31 21.45
C PHE A 54 -4.93 17.42 21.94
N THR A 55 -4.55 18.66 21.65
CA THR A 55 -5.39 19.85 21.80
C THR A 55 -6.59 19.80 20.85
N GLU A 56 -7.61 20.64 21.10
CA GLU A 56 -8.82 20.69 20.25
C GLU A 56 -8.51 21.03 18.78
N GLU A 57 -7.58 21.95 18.54
CA GLU A 57 -7.12 22.32 17.19
C GLU A 57 -6.44 21.14 16.48
N GLU A 58 -5.58 20.41 17.19
CA GLU A 58 -4.89 19.22 16.66
C GLU A 58 -5.86 18.05 16.45
N GLN A 59 -6.86 17.87 17.32
CA GLN A 59 -7.93 16.89 17.15
C GLN A 59 -8.70 17.15 15.86
N GLN A 60 -9.08 18.41 15.62
CA GLN A 60 -9.82 18.82 14.43
C GLN A 60 -9.00 18.57 13.15
N LEU A 61 -7.71 18.90 13.16
CA LEU A 61 -6.79 18.60 12.07
C LEU A 61 -6.67 17.08 11.83
N LEU A 62 -6.59 16.28 12.89
CA LEU A 62 -6.53 14.82 12.77
C LEU A 62 -7.79 14.29 12.07
N LEU A 63 -8.98 14.76 12.47
CA LEU A 63 -10.24 14.35 11.85
C LEU A 63 -10.31 14.72 10.36
N GLU A 64 -9.84 15.92 9.98
CA GLU A 64 -9.75 16.35 8.56
C GLU A 64 -8.77 15.50 7.73
N LEU A 65 -7.70 15.01 8.36
CA LEU A 65 -6.79 14.06 7.71
C LEU A 65 -7.43 12.67 7.60
N THR A 66 -8.12 12.21 8.65
CA THR A 66 -8.82 10.92 8.66
C THR A 66 -9.93 10.85 7.63
N GLU A 67 -10.68 11.93 7.42
CA GLU A 67 -11.71 12.03 6.36
C GLU A 67 -11.15 11.75 4.97
N ARG A 68 -9.90 12.16 4.70
CA ARG A 68 -9.21 11.93 3.42
C ARG A 68 -8.42 10.63 3.39
N PHE A 69 -8.30 9.94 4.53
CA PHE A 69 -7.52 8.72 4.63
C PHE A 69 -8.25 7.56 3.96
N LEU A 70 -7.51 6.83 3.11
CA LEU A 70 -7.94 5.58 2.53
C LEU A 70 -7.36 4.44 3.37
N LYS A 71 -8.24 3.57 3.86
CA LYS A 71 -7.88 2.34 4.55
C LYS A 71 -8.30 1.18 3.68
N ILE A 72 -7.36 0.29 3.38
CA ILE A 72 -7.59 -0.98 2.70
C ILE A 72 -7.14 -2.08 3.65
N ASP A 73 -8.03 -2.99 3.99
CA ASP A 73 -7.72 -4.13 4.84
C ASP A 73 -7.02 -5.24 4.04
N LEU A 74 -6.18 -6.03 4.72
CA LEU A 74 -5.45 -7.13 4.07
C LEU A 74 -6.39 -8.16 3.43
N SER A 75 -7.62 -8.29 3.94
CA SER A 75 -8.66 -9.14 3.34
C SER A 75 -9.13 -8.66 1.97
N GLU A 76 -8.99 -7.36 1.67
CA GLU A 76 -9.39 -6.76 0.39
C GLU A 76 -8.28 -6.87 -0.67
N TYR A 77 -7.02 -7.07 -0.26
CA TYR A 77 -5.86 -7.14 -1.16
C TYR A 77 -6.06 -8.18 -2.27
N VAL A 78 -6.58 -9.36 -1.92
CA VAL A 78 -6.82 -10.47 -2.85
C VAL A 78 -7.74 -10.03 -3.99
N GLY A 79 -8.85 -9.36 -3.68
CA GLY A 79 -9.80 -8.91 -4.69
C GLY A 79 -9.23 -7.84 -5.61
N TYR A 80 -8.44 -6.90 -5.09
CA TYR A 80 -7.77 -5.88 -5.91
C TYR A 80 -6.72 -6.49 -6.84
N PHE A 81 -5.84 -7.34 -6.31
CA PHE A 81 -4.80 -7.95 -7.14
C PHE A 81 -5.35 -8.93 -8.17
N GLU A 82 -6.46 -9.62 -7.89
CA GLU A 82 -7.11 -10.50 -8.88
C GLU A 82 -7.57 -9.73 -10.12
N LYS A 83 -8.22 -8.57 -9.92
CA LYS A 83 -8.64 -7.71 -11.03
C LYS A 83 -7.45 -7.22 -11.85
N LEU A 84 -6.43 -6.70 -11.17
CA LEU A 84 -5.23 -6.19 -11.82
C LEU A 84 -4.48 -7.28 -12.60
N LEU A 85 -4.41 -8.50 -12.07
CA LEU A 85 -3.81 -9.62 -12.77
C LEU A 85 -4.59 -10.01 -14.02
N ASN A 86 -5.92 -9.99 -13.97
CA ASN A 86 -6.76 -10.24 -15.14
C ASN A 86 -6.53 -9.17 -16.22
N ASP A 87 -6.44 -7.89 -15.84
CA ASP A 87 -6.16 -6.79 -16.77
C ASP A 87 -4.78 -6.94 -17.42
N ILE A 88 -3.75 -7.25 -16.62
CA ILE A 88 -2.39 -7.50 -17.13
C ILE A 88 -2.38 -8.69 -18.09
N GLN A 89 -3.09 -9.77 -17.78
CA GLN A 89 -3.17 -10.95 -18.63
C GLN A 89 -3.88 -10.65 -19.95
N ASN A 90 -4.99 -9.91 -19.92
CA ASN A 90 -5.74 -9.49 -21.10
C ASN A 90 -4.89 -8.60 -22.03
N ASP A 91 -4.06 -7.73 -21.46
CA ASP A 91 -3.15 -6.85 -22.21
C ASP A 91 -1.88 -7.57 -22.70
N ASN A 92 -1.60 -8.79 -22.23
CA ASN A 92 -0.41 -9.57 -22.58
C ASN A 92 -0.80 -11.02 -22.94
N PRO A 93 -1.66 -11.23 -23.95
CA PRO A 93 -2.17 -12.56 -24.27
C PRO A 93 -1.05 -13.50 -24.72
N GLY A 94 -1.02 -14.70 -24.14
CA GLY A 94 -0.01 -15.73 -24.44
C GLY A 94 1.32 -15.57 -23.70
N SER A 95 1.54 -14.44 -23.02
CA SER A 95 2.70 -14.27 -22.14
C SER A 95 2.57 -15.13 -20.87
N THR A 96 3.71 -15.59 -20.35
CA THR A 96 3.79 -16.14 -19.01
C THR A 96 4.07 -14.99 -18.05
N LEU A 97 3.18 -14.74 -17.10
CA LEU A 97 3.38 -13.70 -16.10
C LEU A 97 4.27 -14.23 -14.98
N ILE A 98 5.27 -13.47 -14.57
CA ILE A 98 6.05 -13.76 -13.37
C ILE A 98 5.96 -12.56 -12.45
N LEU A 99 5.36 -12.74 -11.28
CA LEU A 99 5.28 -11.72 -10.25
C LEU A 99 6.52 -11.77 -9.37
N ALA A 100 7.09 -10.61 -9.10
CA ALA A 100 8.19 -10.40 -8.19
C ALA A 100 7.90 -9.17 -7.31
N PRO A 101 8.46 -9.07 -6.11
CA PRO A 101 8.22 -7.91 -5.26
C PRO A 101 8.91 -6.68 -5.85
N CYS A 102 8.27 -5.52 -5.72
CA CYS A 102 8.84 -4.23 -6.09
C CYS A 102 9.87 -3.79 -5.05
N ILE A 103 11.09 -4.34 -5.14
CA ILE A 103 12.18 -4.11 -4.18
C ILE A 103 13.45 -3.68 -4.94
N PRO A 104 14.04 -2.52 -4.60
CA PRO A 104 15.34 -2.09 -5.11
C PRO A 104 16.48 -3.02 -4.69
N GLU A 105 17.61 -3.00 -5.42
CA GLU A 105 18.75 -3.86 -5.12
C GLU A 105 19.28 -3.70 -3.68
N GLU A 106 19.37 -2.47 -3.17
CA GLU A 106 19.83 -2.18 -1.80
C GLU A 106 18.92 -2.76 -0.68
N GLU A 107 17.72 -3.20 -1.06
CA GLU A 107 16.72 -3.78 -0.16
C GLU A 107 16.44 -5.26 -0.44
N ALA A 108 17.13 -5.87 -1.40
CA ALA A 108 17.01 -7.28 -1.73
C ALA A 108 17.16 -8.17 -0.48
N GLY A 109 16.24 -9.13 -0.32
CA GLY A 109 16.21 -10.05 0.82
C GLY A 109 15.63 -9.49 2.12
N LYS A 110 15.21 -8.22 2.17
CA LYS A 110 14.48 -7.65 3.31
C LYS A 110 12.97 -7.89 3.17
N THR A 111 12.30 -8.20 4.28
CA THR A 111 10.82 -8.27 4.29
C THR A 111 10.23 -6.87 4.17
N LYS A 112 9.44 -6.65 3.11
CA LYS A 112 8.73 -5.38 2.83
C LYS A 112 7.23 -5.64 2.61
N SER A 113 6.42 -4.57 2.58
CA SER A 113 4.98 -4.66 2.30
C SER A 113 4.71 -5.35 0.97
N SER A 114 5.52 -5.06 -0.05
CA SER A 114 5.50 -5.74 -1.36
C SER A 114 5.64 -7.26 -1.26
N SER A 115 6.51 -7.79 -0.39
CA SER A 115 6.62 -9.23 -0.15
C SER A 115 5.37 -9.82 0.51
N VAL A 116 4.74 -9.09 1.44
CA VAL A 116 3.49 -9.52 2.10
C VAL A 116 2.33 -9.51 1.11
N ALA A 117 2.21 -8.44 0.32
CA ALA A 117 1.23 -8.29 -0.75
C ALA A 117 1.37 -9.39 -1.80
N LEU A 118 2.60 -9.76 -2.16
CA LEU A 118 2.85 -10.86 -3.08
C LEU A 118 2.55 -12.23 -2.45
N TYR A 119 2.76 -12.39 -1.14
CA TYR A 119 2.48 -13.63 -0.43
C TYR A 119 0.98 -13.91 -0.34
N THR A 120 0.12 -12.90 -0.23
CA THR A 120 -1.35 -13.11 -0.27
C THR A 120 -1.80 -13.71 -1.61
N MET A 121 -1.07 -13.44 -2.69
CA MET A 121 -1.31 -14.03 -4.01
C MET A 121 -0.75 -15.44 -4.18
N LYS A 122 0.06 -15.95 -3.24
CA LYS A 122 0.65 -17.30 -3.32
C LYS A 122 -0.38 -18.44 -3.11
N SER A 123 -1.64 -18.10 -2.84
CA SER A 123 -2.71 -19.10 -2.72
C SER A 123 -2.87 -19.89 -4.03
N THR A 124 -3.23 -21.17 -3.91
CA THR A 124 -3.37 -22.10 -5.05
C THR A 124 -4.37 -21.64 -6.12
N HIS A 125 -5.26 -20.70 -5.79
CA HIS A 125 -6.26 -20.16 -6.70
C HIS A 125 -5.66 -19.40 -7.89
N TYR A 126 -4.59 -18.63 -7.69
CA TYR A 126 -3.97 -17.82 -8.76
C TYR A 126 -3.18 -18.66 -9.76
N ASN A 127 -2.50 -19.71 -9.28
CA ASN A 127 -1.68 -20.59 -10.12
C ASN A 127 -2.51 -21.43 -11.11
N HIS A 128 -3.80 -21.65 -10.84
CA HIS A 128 -4.68 -22.45 -11.70
C HIS A 128 -5.46 -21.61 -12.72
N ALA A 129 -5.80 -20.35 -12.40
CA ALA A 129 -6.56 -19.47 -13.28
C ALA A 129 -5.66 -18.72 -14.29
N VAL A 130 -4.42 -18.40 -13.91
CA VAL A 130 -3.50 -17.58 -14.69
C VAL A 130 -2.21 -18.35 -14.93
N LYS A 131 -1.63 -18.25 -16.15
CA LYS A 131 -0.29 -18.80 -16.44
C LYS A 131 0.76 -17.91 -15.76
N CYS A 132 0.90 -18.10 -14.46
CA CYS A 132 1.54 -17.19 -13.53
C CYS A 132 2.55 -17.95 -12.65
N GLY A 133 3.77 -17.39 -12.53
CA GLY A 133 4.72 -17.76 -11.48
C GLY A 133 4.83 -16.65 -10.44
N ILE A 134 5.05 -17.01 -9.18
CA ILE A 134 5.23 -16.05 -8.07
C ILE A 134 6.58 -16.29 -7.42
N GLU A 135 7.43 -15.26 -7.40
CA GLU A 135 8.72 -15.25 -6.71
C GLU A 135 8.71 -14.15 -5.64
N PRO A 136 8.42 -14.47 -4.37
CA PRO A 136 8.18 -13.47 -3.33
C PRO A 136 9.44 -12.85 -2.71
N SER A 137 10.63 -13.38 -3.01
CA SER A 137 11.86 -13.01 -2.29
C SER A 137 12.71 -12.00 -3.04
N ASP A 138 13.12 -12.32 -4.26
CA ASP A 138 13.96 -11.47 -5.09
C ASP A 138 13.74 -11.82 -6.56
N ILE A 139 13.62 -10.79 -7.40
CA ILE A 139 13.54 -10.92 -8.85
C ILE A 139 14.72 -11.71 -9.44
N LYS A 140 15.92 -11.72 -8.83
CA LYS A 140 17.05 -12.56 -9.29
C LYS A 140 16.71 -14.05 -9.37
N ASN A 141 15.77 -14.53 -8.56
CA ASN A 141 15.42 -15.95 -8.54
C ASN A 141 14.58 -16.38 -9.76
N ILE A 142 14.09 -15.43 -10.57
CA ILE A 142 13.33 -15.73 -11.79
C ILE A 142 14.23 -15.96 -13.01
N LEU A 143 15.53 -15.64 -12.92
CA LEU A 143 16.49 -15.74 -14.02
C LEU A 143 16.53 -17.12 -14.70
N PRO A 144 16.38 -18.27 -13.99
CA PRO A 144 16.38 -19.59 -14.61
C PRO A 144 15.14 -19.90 -15.47
N VAL A 145 14.04 -19.16 -15.29
CA VAL A 145 12.72 -19.49 -15.90
C VAL A 145 12.23 -18.46 -16.92
N ILE A 146 12.86 -17.28 -16.97
CA ILE A 146 12.54 -16.23 -17.94
C ILE A 146 12.90 -16.62 -19.37
N ASN A 147 12.04 -16.23 -20.30
CA ASN A 147 12.22 -16.38 -21.74
C ASN A 147 11.59 -15.19 -22.50
N GLN A 148 11.63 -15.22 -23.84
CA GLN A 148 11.14 -14.12 -24.68
C GLN A 148 9.62 -13.86 -24.56
N ASN A 149 8.84 -14.84 -24.13
CA ASN A 149 7.39 -14.74 -23.92
C ASN A 149 7.04 -14.43 -22.45
N THR A 150 8.02 -14.00 -21.65
CA THR A 150 7.80 -13.69 -20.24
C THR A 150 7.49 -12.20 -20.05
N THR A 151 6.46 -11.92 -19.27
CA THR A 151 6.15 -10.58 -18.76
C THR A 151 6.40 -10.60 -17.25
N ILE A 152 7.24 -9.67 -16.78
CA ILE A 152 7.56 -9.52 -15.36
C ILE A 152 6.64 -8.46 -14.78
N VAL A 153 6.02 -8.77 -13.65
CA VAL A 153 5.15 -7.86 -12.92
C VAL A 153 5.77 -7.58 -11.55
N LEU A 154 6.24 -6.36 -11.35
CA LEU A 154 6.72 -5.89 -10.05
C LEU A 154 5.51 -5.46 -9.21
N VAL A 155 5.37 -6.04 -8.03
CA VAL A 155 4.20 -5.89 -7.18
C VAL A 155 4.53 -5.04 -5.96
N ASP A 156 3.70 -4.03 -5.71
CA ASP A 156 3.66 -3.28 -4.45
C ASP A 156 2.21 -3.12 -3.98
N ASP A 157 1.98 -2.59 -2.77
CA ASP A 157 0.64 -2.19 -2.34
C ASP A 157 0.35 -0.70 -2.59
N PHE A 158 1.38 0.15 -2.56
CA PHE A 158 1.26 1.58 -2.81
C PHE A 158 2.42 2.17 -3.61
N ILE A 159 2.10 3.02 -4.58
CA ILE A 159 3.07 3.83 -5.32
C ILE A 159 2.83 5.32 -5.03
N GLY A 160 3.78 5.94 -4.32
CA GLY A 160 3.82 7.38 -4.08
C GLY A 160 4.53 8.15 -5.19
N THR A 161 5.76 8.60 -4.93
CA THR A 161 6.61 9.32 -5.92
C THR A 161 7.10 8.44 -7.07
N GLY A 162 7.05 7.10 -6.90
CA GLY A 162 7.55 6.13 -7.87
C GLY A 162 9.02 5.73 -7.70
N ASP A 163 9.77 6.34 -6.76
CA ASP A 163 11.22 6.10 -6.62
C ASP A 163 11.56 4.62 -6.37
N THR A 164 10.82 3.96 -5.47
CA THR A 164 11.00 2.53 -5.19
C THR A 164 10.78 1.68 -6.45
N ALA A 165 9.72 1.97 -7.21
CA ALA A 165 9.42 1.26 -8.44
C ALA A 165 10.47 1.52 -9.52
N LEU A 166 10.91 2.77 -9.70
CA LEU A 166 11.96 3.13 -10.65
C LEU A 166 13.28 2.43 -10.34
N ASN A 167 13.68 2.37 -9.06
CA ASN A 167 14.90 1.67 -8.67
C ASN A 167 14.75 0.14 -8.78
N SER A 168 13.56 -0.40 -8.52
CA SER A 168 13.26 -1.82 -8.74
C SER A 168 13.29 -2.19 -10.24
N ILE A 169 12.81 -1.31 -11.13
CA ILE A 169 12.89 -1.48 -12.58
C ILE A 169 14.35 -1.44 -13.04
N LYS A 170 15.15 -0.48 -12.56
CA LYS A 170 16.59 -0.40 -12.86
C LYS A 170 17.31 -1.67 -12.44
N TYR A 171 17.00 -2.17 -11.24
CA TYR A 171 17.52 -3.42 -10.73
C TYR A 171 17.13 -4.61 -11.61
N ALA A 172 15.85 -4.72 -11.99
CA ALA A 172 15.40 -5.73 -12.94
C ALA A 172 16.20 -5.66 -14.26
N GLN A 173 16.37 -4.46 -14.83
CA GLN A 173 17.12 -4.30 -16.07
C GLN A 173 18.60 -4.66 -15.96
N SER A 174 19.23 -4.51 -14.78
CA SER A 174 20.64 -4.82 -14.60
C SER A 174 20.93 -6.32 -14.52
N ILE A 175 19.95 -7.13 -14.12
CA ILE A 175 20.09 -8.58 -13.95
C ILE A 175 19.47 -9.40 -15.09
N LEU A 176 18.50 -8.80 -15.81
CA LEU A 176 17.81 -9.49 -16.90
C LEU A 176 18.72 -9.68 -18.11
N PRO A 177 18.46 -10.70 -18.95
CA PRO A 177 19.23 -10.93 -20.17
C PRO A 177 19.32 -9.68 -21.04
N GLN A 178 20.49 -9.48 -21.65
CA GLN A 178 20.72 -8.33 -22.52
C GLN A 178 19.66 -8.25 -23.61
N GLY A 179 19.03 -7.09 -23.76
CA GLY A 179 17.96 -6.87 -24.73
C GLY A 179 16.56 -7.29 -24.28
N PHE A 180 16.37 -7.69 -23.00
CA PHE A 180 15.03 -7.90 -22.46
C PHE A 180 14.19 -6.62 -22.61
N PRO A 181 13.02 -6.65 -23.27
CA PRO A 181 12.27 -5.44 -23.57
C PRO A 181 11.73 -4.79 -22.29
N ILE A 182 12.01 -3.49 -22.08
CA ILE A 182 11.44 -2.73 -20.95
C ILE A 182 9.91 -2.80 -20.90
N ARG A 183 9.26 -2.82 -22.08
CA ARG A 183 7.81 -2.98 -22.19
C ARG A 183 7.28 -4.30 -21.60
N ASN A 184 8.12 -5.32 -21.44
CA ASN A 184 7.74 -6.60 -20.82
C ASN A 184 7.88 -6.56 -19.29
N ILE A 185 8.41 -5.47 -18.72
CA ILE A 185 8.34 -5.18 -17.29
C ILE A 185 7.10 -4.32 -17.06
N LYS A 186 6.27 -4.71 -16.10
CA LYS A 186 5.07 -4.01 -15.64
C LYS A 186 5.20 -3.74 -14.15
N VAL A 187 4.50 -2.72 -13.67
CA VAL A 187 4.32 -2.48 -12.22
C VAL A 187 2.85 -2.58 -11.89
N MET A 188 2.53 -3.24 -10.78
CA MET A 188 1.19 -3.37 -10.25
C MET A 188 1.16 -2.93 -8.80
N ALA A 189 0.21 -2.07 -8.44
CA ALA A 189 -0.06 -1.71 -7.06
C ALA A 189 -1.55 -1.47 -6.82
N ILE A 190 -2.03 -1.63 -5.59
CA ILE A 190 -3.44 -1.38 -5.28
C ILE A 190 -3.73 0.11 -5.45
N VAL A 191 -2.87 0.96 -4.90
CA VAL A 191 -3.02 2.42 -4.91
C VAL A 191 -1.82 3.06 -5.58
N THR A 192 -2.04 4.01 -6.48
CA THR A 192 -0.97 4.78 -7.15
C THR A 192 -1.29 6.27 -7.18
N MET A 193 -0.31 7.10 -6.83
CA MET A 193 -0.37 8.55 -7.07
C MET A 193 -0.01 8.88 -8.52
N GLU A 194 -0.68 9.87 -9.10
CA GLU A 194 -0.47 10.29 -10.50
C GLU A 194 0.99 10.63 -10.81
N THR A 195 1.70 11.27 -9.87
CA THR A 195 3.12 11.63 -10.02
C THR A 195 4.01 10.40 -10.21
N GLY A 196 3.83 9.37 -9.38
CA GLY A 196 4.56 8.11 -9.50
C GLY A 196 4.21 7.34 -10.76
N LYS A 197 2.92 7.32 -11.14
CA LYS A 197 2.47 6.70 -12.38
C LYS A 197 3.16 7.30 -13.60
N ILE A 198 3.09 8.63 -13.74
CA ILE A 198 3.71 9.35 -14.86
C ILE A 198 5.22 9.10 -14.90
N ALA A 199 5.89 9.13 -13.74
CA ALA A 199 7.33 8.90 -13.67
C ALA A 199 7.75 7.53 -14.21
N ILE A 200 6.97 6.48 -13.89
CA ILE A 200 7.21 5.10 -14.35
C ILE A 200 6.79 4.92 -15.82
N GLU A 201 5.65 5.47 -16.23
CA GLU A 201 5.17 5.34 -17.62
C GLU A 201 6.06 6.08 -18.63
N ASN A 202 6.70 7.18 -18.22
CA ASN A 202 7.65 7.93 -19.06
C ASN A 202 8.89 7.12 -19.47
N ILE A 203 9.26 6.08 -18.72
CA ILE A 203 10.36 5.18 -19.09
C ILE A 203 9.88 3.97 -19.91
N GLY A 204 8.60 3.92 -20.28
CA GLY A 204 8.02 2.85 -21.11
C GLY A 204 7.53 1.62 -20.34
N VAL A 205 7.37 1.73 -19.02
CA VAL A 205 6.81 0.67 -18.16
C VAL A 205 5.37 1.01 -17.81
N ARG A 206 4.44 0.10 -18.09
CA ARG A 206 3.02 0.33 -17.79
C ARG A 206 2.72 0.02 -16.32
N VAL A 207 1.94 0.89 -15.69
CA VAL A 207 1.47 0.75 -14.31
C VAL A 207 0.00 0.33 -14.29
N TYR A 208 -0.34 -0.65 -13.45
CA TYR A 208 -1.71 -1.10 -13.21
C TYR A 208 -2.08 -0.83 -11.75
N SER A 209 -3.22 -0.17 -11.53
CA SER A 209 -3.73 0.09 -10.19
C SER A 209 -5.25 0.26 -10.15
N GLU A 210 -5.85 -0.14 -9.04
CA GLU A 210 -7.31 -0.08 -8.83
C GLU A 210 -7.75 1.28 -8.31
N VAL A 211 -6.91 1.92 -7.49
CA VAL A 211 -7.17 3.25 -6.94
C VAL A 211 -6.09 4.20 -7.44
N SER A 212 -6.53 5.29 -8.06
CA SER A 212 -5.65 6.38 -8.47
C SER A 212 -6.05 7.65 -7.73
N SER A 213 -5.05 8.37 -7.21
CA SER A 213 -5.21 9.61 -6.42
C SER A 213 -4.32 10.73 -6.90
#